data_AF-A0A8T2ZHQ9-F1
#
_entry.id   AF-A0A8T2ZHQ9-F1
#
_cell.length_a   1.000
_cell.length_b   1.000
_cell.length_c   1.000
_cell.angle_alpha   90.00
_cell.angle_beta   90.00
_cell.angle_gamma   90.00
#
_symmetry.space_group_name_H-M   'P 1'
#
loop_
_entity.id
_entity.type
_entity.pdbx_description
1 polymer ?
#
loop_
_entity_poly.entity_id
_entity_poly.type
_entity_poly.pdbx_seq_one_letter_code
_entity_poly.pdbx_strand_id
1 'polypeptide(L)'
;MAEPNLNSFSDFPEDVQFCILSFLSPTEIANFACTSKRYAPLCQSDSKLWHSLCDRRWGSKTQINKWGNGQISYKLLYKTLNKWENLIGFWRRCGQSQQKETVKPPSLVFFEWGSSFLSGWRVSPSQNAYSVIKSPFLWISISPEGEIVNYLDPEGQNKNTLFGELGYLDMDVVPVNVNFIGDSHFSVEENVNFDCRRSLSSGNLKGEDNGEDIVSVESGSTGSLPETFEIYQYYANRMSPGADRAIRRQRRREKEKQGKKRWETEHFLKIVDSSPTLDRPLQGLWKGICEDMKLEFYLVTYDEFGISCRRVGDLSERRSSSAPVFWTSDPTFVESPFPTEEEYMYDSRIHIQPPEAANLDWKFPLENDVVSRIMYINSSYDLVILGVEGASVNPWRVEGRVWQYRNGTFGYGFLRDHFIVDLKHIAKNGCLLDIPVDL
;
A
#
# COMPACT_ATOMS: atom_id res chain seq x y z
N MET A 1 44.00 -47.08 6.52
CA MET A 1 43.07 -46.06 7.05
C MET A 1 42.62 -45.25 5.86
N ALA A 2 41.35 -45.32 5.48
CA ALA A 2 40.81 -44.46 4.43
C ALA A 2 40.71 -43.05 5.01
N GLU A 3 41.42 -42.09 4.41
CA GLU A 3 41.20 -40.68 4.72
C GLU A 3 39.73 -40.36 4.45
N PRO A 4 39.01 -39.66 5.35
CA PRO A 4 37.71 -39.16 5.01
C PRO A 4 37.91 -38.19 3.87
N ASN A 5 37.31 -38.47 2.70
CA ASN A 5 37.21 -37.50 1.61
C ASN A 5 36.54 -36.25 2.18
N LEU A 6 37.35 -35.26 2.54
CA LEU A 6 36.88 -33.93 2.89
C LEU A 6 36.47 -33.27 1.57
N ASN A 7 35.23 -33.49 1.17
CA ASN A 7 34.63 -32.78 0.05
C ASN A 7 34.74 -31.27 0.33
N SER A 8 35.51 -30.59 -0.48
CA SER A 8 35.65 -29.13 -0.48
C SER A 8 34.38 -28.51 -1.06
N PHE A 9 34.06 -27.27 -0.69
CA PHE A 9 32.92 -26.54 -1.29
C PHE A 9 33.03 -26.45 -2.82
N SER A 10 34.26 -26.40 -3.35
CA SER A 10 34.52 -26.39 -4.79
C SER A 10 34.15 -27.71 -5.49
N ASP A 11 33.97 -28.80 -4.75
CA ASP A 11 33.66 -30.12 -5.31
C ASP A 11 32.16 -30.29 -5.57
N PHE A 12 31.32 -29.40 -5.04
CA PHE A 12 29.91 -29.37 -5.37
C PHE A 12 29.69 -28.85 -6.80
N PRO A 13 28.68 -29.35 -7.53
CA PRO A 13 28.20 -28.73 -8.76
C PRO A 13 27.83 -27.25 -8.57
N GLU A 14 28.00 -26.42 -9.61
CA GLU A 14 27.78 -24.97 -9.52
C GLU A 14 26.36 -24.59 -9.06
N ASP A 15 25.33 -25.29 -9.55
CA ASP A 15 23.93 -25.10 -9.15
C ASP A 15 23.72 -25.34 -7.64
N VAL A 16 24.36 -26.37 -7.09
CA VAL A 16 24.36 -26.63 -5.63
C VAL A 16 25.11 -25.53 -4.89
N GLN A 17 26.25 -25.08 -5.41
CA GLN A 17 26.98 -23.95 -4.82
C GLN A 17 26.14 -22.67 -4.79
N PHE A 18 25.45 -22.32 -5.87
CA PHE A 18 24.55 -21.16 -5.92
C PHE A 18 23.36 -21.30 -4.99
N CYS A 19 22.78 -22.50 -4.89
CA CYS A 19 21.72 -22.79 -3.94
C CYS A 19 22.20 -22.55 -2.50
N ILE A 20 23.38 -23.05 -2.12
CA ILE A 20 23.97 -22.81 -0.79
C ILE A 20 24.25 -21.32 -0.58
N LEU A 21 24.88 -20.64 -1.54
CA LEU A 21 25.18 -19.21 -1.43
C LEU A 21 23.94 -18.34 -1.38
N SER A 22 22.83 -18.78 -1.99
CA SER A 22 21.57 -18.05 -1.92
C SER A 22 21.08 -17.90 -0.48
N PHE A 23 21.51 -18.76 0.46
CA PHE A 23 21.20 -18.66 1.89
C PHE A 23 21.79 -17.42 2.57
N LEU A 24 22.86 -16.87 2.01
CA LEU A 24 23.65 -15.81 2.60
C LEU A 24 23.10 -14.41 2.24
N SER A 25 23.35 -13.46 3.12
CA SER A 25 23.17 -12.03 2.85
C SER A 25 24.20 -11.53 1.83
N PRO A 26 23.92 -10.43 1.11
CA PRO A 26 24.89 -9.83 0.18
C PRO A 26 26.25 -9.51 0.82
N THR A 27 26.26 -9.16 2.11
CA THR A 27 27.48 -8.90 2.88
C THR A 27 28.28 -10.17 3.15
N GLU A 28 27.61 -11.28 3.48
CA GLU A 28 28.27 -12.57 3.68
C GLU A 28 28.80 -13.14 2.36
N ILE A 29 28.10 -12.92 1.25
CA ILE A 29 28.56 -13.26 -0.10
C ILE A 29 29.83 -12.47 -0.45
N ALA A 30 29.87 -11.18 -0.14
CA ALA A 30 31.07 -10.36 -0.36
C ALA A 30 32.26 -10.89 0.47
N ASN A 31 32.03 -11.22 1.74
CA ASN A 31 33.06 -11.83 2.59
C ASN A 31 33.52 -13.18 2.07
N PHE A 32 32.59 -14.03 1.61
CA PHE A 32 32.88 -15.33 1.01
C PHE A 32 33.73 -15.19 -0.26
N ALA A 33 33.39 -14.23 -1.13
CA ALA A 33 34.17 -13.92 -2.33
C ALA A 33 35.63 -13.53 -2.00
N CYS A 34 35.88 -12.91 -0.84
CA CYS A 34 37.23 -12.55 -0.39
C CYS A 34 38.06 -13.72 0.15
N THR A 35 37.44 -14.87 0.46
CA THR A 35 38.17 -16.04 1.00
C THR A 35 39.07 -16.72 -0.02
N SER A 36 38.74 -16.64 -1.31
CA SER A 36 39.50 -17.29 -2.38
C SER A 36 39.26 -16.62 -3.73
N LYS A 37 40.33 -16.50 -4.53
CA LYS A 37 40.26 -16.02 -5.92
C LYS A 37 39.31 -16.86 -6.80
N ARG A 38 39.09 -18.13 -6.43
CA ARG A 38 38.17 -19.03 -7.17
C ARG A 38 36.70 -18.66 -6.95
N TYR A 39 36.35 -18.11 -5.79
CA TYR A 39 34.95 -17.78 -5.45
C TYR A 39 34.53 -16.38 -5.87
N ALA A 40 35.50 -15.49 -6.14
CA ALA A 40 35.22 -14.16 -6.68
C ALA A 40 34.38 -14.17 -7.97
N PRO A 41 34.72 -14.92 -9.04
CA PRO A 41 33.91 -14.96 -10.25
C PRO A 41 32.53 -15.60 -10.02
N LEU A 42 32.46 -16.62 -9.15
CA LEU A 42 31.20 -17.26 -8.76
C LEU A 42 30.24 -16.24 -8.14
N CYS A 43 30.75 -15.39 -7.23
CA CYS A 43 29.95 -14.37 -6.55
C CYS A 43 29.61 -13.15 -7.41
N GLN A 44 30.27 -12.97 -8.55
CA GLN A 44 30.01 -11.89 -9.50
C GLN A 44 28.95 -12.27 -10.55
N SER A 45 28.54 -13.54 -10.63
CA SER A 45 27.55 -14.00 -11.61
C SER A 45 26.16 -13.44 -11.33
N ASP A 46 25.72 -12.48 -12.15
CA ASP A 46 24.38 -11.87 -12.06
C ASP A 46 23.27 -12.88 -12.41
N SER A 47 23.37 -13.53 -13.56
CA SER A 47 22.35 -14.44 -14.08
C SER A 47 22.14 -15.72 -13.26
N LYS A 48 23.15 -16.15 -12.48
CA LYS A 48 23.05 -17.36 -11.65
C LYS A 48 22.86 -17.03 -10.18
N LEU A 49 23.83 -16.38 -9.54
CA LEU A 49 23.78 -16.13 -8.10
C LEU A 49 22.70 -15.12 -7.73
N TRP A 50 22.67 -13.96 -8.38
CA TRP A 50 21.70 -12.92 -8.05
C TRP A 50 20.27 -13.31 -8.44
N HIS A 51 20.09 -14.06 -9.53
CA HIS A 51 18.81 -14.72 -9.82
C HIS A 51 18.41 -15.67 -8.67
N SER A 52 19.29 -16.57 -8.23
CA SER A 52 19.00 -17.52 -7.15
C SER A 52 18.66 -16.82 -5.83
N LEU A 53 19.31 -15.70 -5.52
CA LEU A 53 18.98 -14.86 -4.37
C LEU A 53 17.58 -14.25 -4.47
N CYS A 54 17.23 -13.72 -5.65
CA CYS A 54 15.91 -13.16 -5.91
C CYS A 54 14.82 -14.22 -5.85
N ASP A 55 15.02 -15.36 -6.52
CA ASP A 55 14.06 -16.46 -6.60
C ASP A 55 13.81 -17.09 -5.23
N ARG A 56 14.85 -17.30 -4.42
CA ARG A 56 14.67 -17.82 -3.06
C ARG A 56 13.81 -16.92 -2.17
N ARG A 57 13.96 -15.60 -2.28
CA ARG A 57 13.25 -14.64 -1.39
C ARG A 57 11.88 -14.24 -1.91
N TRP A 58 11.72 -14.10 -3.23
CA TRP A 58 10.52 -13.55 -3.85
C TRP A 58 9.94 -14.42 -4.99
N GLY A 59 10.57 -15.52 -5.41
CA GLY A 59 10.09 -16.36 -6.52
C GLY A 59 8.72 -17.00 -6.27
N SER A 60 8.35 -17.23 -5.01
CA SER A 60 7.00 -17.66 -4.63
C SER A 60 5.96 -16.53 -4.60
N LYS A 61 6.40 -15.27 -4.64
CA LYS A 61 5.57 -14.06 -4.53
C LYS A 61 5.43 -13.32 -5.87
N THR A 62 6.42 -13.40 -6.75
CA THR A 62 6.49 -12.67 -8.02
C THR A 62 7.33 -13.44 -9.06
N GLN A 63 7.18 -13.11 -10.34
CA GLN A 63 7.89 -13.76 -11.46
C GLN A 63 9.19 -13.00 -11.77
N ILE A 64 10.29 -13.46 -11.17
CA ILE A 64 11.61 -12.80 -11.19
C ILE A 64 12.08 -12.47 -12.62
N ASN A 65 11.84 -13.36 -13.58
CA ASN A 65 12.25 -13.21 -14.97
C ASN A 65 11.44 -12.20 -15.80
N LYS A 66 10.28 -11.73 -15.30
CA LYS A 66 9.41 -10.78 -16.02
C LYS A 66 9.65 -9.33 -15.63
N TRP A 67 10.37 -9.07 -14.55
CA TRP A 67 10.69 -7.70 -14.13
C TRP A 67 11.55 -6.99 -15.17
N GLY A 68 11.24 -5.72 -15.48
CA GLY A 68 11.95 -4.95 -16.50
C GLY A 68 11.98 -5.62 -17.87
N ASN A 69 10.92 -6.37 -18.22
CA ASN A 69 10.84 -7.18 -19.44
C ASN A 69 11.98 -8.21 -19.59
N GLY A 70 12.55 -8.66 -18.46
CA GLY A 70 13.68 -9.59 -18.43
C GLY A 70 15.03 -8.98 -18.83
N GLN A 71 15.11 -7.66 -19.01
CA GLN A 71 16.33 -6.98 -19.49
C GLN A 71 17.19 -6.39 -18.36
N ILE A 72 16.66 -6.34 -17.14
CA ILE A 72 17.36 -5.75 -15.99
C ILE A 72 18.30 -6.75 -15.31
N SER A 73 19.40 -6.26 -14.74
CA SER A 73 20.27 -7.09 -13.91
C SER A 73 19.56 -7.58 -12.64
N TYR A 74 19.80 -8.82 -12.25
CA TYR A 74 19.22 -9.39 -11.04
C TYR A 74 19.77 -8.74 -9.78
N LYS A 75 21.00 -8.20 -9.81
CA LYS A 75 21.56 -7.39 -8.73
C LYS A 75 20.79 -6.09 -8.51
N LEU A 76 20.37 -5.41 -9.58
CA LEU A 76 19.49 -4.24 -9.48
C LEU A 76 18.13 -4.67 -8.93
N LEU A 77 17.55 -5.73 -9.48
CA LEU A 77 16.26 -6.27 -9.02
C LEU A 77 16.29 -6.62 -7.53
N TYR A 78 17.33 -7.32 -7.05
CA TYR A 78 17.49 -7.67 -5.64
C TYR A 78 17.44 -6.43 -4.74
N LYS A 79 18.20 -5.38 -5.09
CA LYS A 79 18.22 -4.13 -4.32
C LYS A 79 16.85 -3.47 -4.28
N THR A 80 16.16 -3.43 -5.42
CA THR A 80 14.85 -2.79 -5.54
C THR A 80 13.77 -3.59 -4.78
N LEU A 81 13.69 -4.90 -4.97
CA LEU A 81 12.75 -5.78 -4.26
C LEU A 81 13.00 -5.76 -2.75
N ASN A 82 14.27 -5.77 -2.31
CA ASN A 82 14.60 -5.67 -0.89
C ASN A 82 14.13 -4.33 -0.27
N LYS A 83 14.18 -3.23 -1.04
CA LYS A 83 13.64 -1.94 -0.59
C LYS A 83 12.11 -1.98 -0.52
N TRP A 84 11.46 -2.59 -1.51
CA TRP A 84 10.00 -2.65 -1.62
C TRP A 84 9.36 -3.74 -0.76
N GLU A 85 10.11 -4.71 -0.26
CA GLU A 85 9.61 -5.71 0.68
C GLU A 85 8.97 -5.07 1.91
N ASN A 86 9.54 -3.95 2.36
CA ASN A 86 8.97 -3.20 3.47
C ASN A 86 7.61 -2.54 3.14
N LEU A 87 7.28 -2.29 1.86
CA LEU A 87 5.96 -1.76 1.45
C LEU A 87 4.83 -2.75 1.64
N ILE A 88 5.09 -4.06 1.62
CA ILE A 88 4.05 -5.07 1.62
C ILE A 88 3.25 -5.03 2.92
N GLY A 89 1.92 -5.15 2.80
CA GLY A 89 0.99 -5.09 3.93
C GLY A 89 0.18 -3.80 4.00
N PHE A 90 -0.31 -3.48 5.20
CA PHE A 90 -1.27 -2.39 5.43
C PHE A 90 -0.61 -1.08 5.80
N TRP A 91 -1.17 0.00 5.26
CA TRP A 91 -0.77 1.37 5.56
C TRP A 91 -1.98 2.25 5.74
N ARG A 92 -1.88 3.21 6.66
CA ARG A 92 -2.92 4.21 6.88
C ARG A 92 -2.49 5.57 6.38
N ARG A 93 -3.40 6.30 5.74
CA ARG A 93 -3.18 7.69 5.36
C ARG A 93 -3.03 8.57 6.60
N CYS A 94 -2.14 9.55 6.56
CA CYS A 94 -1.92 10.54 7.60
C CYS A 94 -1.88 11.95 7.00
N GLY A 95 -2.47 12.92 7.69
CA GLY A 95 -2.46 14.33 7.28
C GLY A 95 -3.77 14.80 6.65
N GLN A 96 -4.00 16.11 6.73
CA GLN A 96 -5.19 16.76 6.17
C GLN A 96 -5.09 16.83 4.64
N SER A 97 -6.14 16.41 3.94
CA SER A 97 -6.45 16.98 2.64
C SER A 97 -7.07 18.36 2.88
N GLN A 98 -6.55 19.42 2.26
CA GLN A 98 -7.21 20.73 2.33
C GLN A 98 -8.45 20.80 1.44
N GLN A 99 -8.79 19.71 0.74
CA GLN A 99 -9.93 19.68 -0.14
C GLN A 99 -11.23 19.52 0.65
N LYS A 100 -12.13 20.49 0.45
CA LYS A 100 -13.57 20.38 0.74
C LYS A 100 -14.21 19.38 -0.25
N GLU A 101 -13.78 18.12 -0.26
CA GLU A 101 -14.45 17.10 -1.06
C GLU A 101 -15.43 16.32 -0.18
N THR A 102 -16.64 16.15 -0.71
CA THR A 102 -17.79 15.46 -0.11
C THR A 102 -17.59 13.95 0.04
N VAL A 103 -16.48 13.40 -0.47
CA VAL A 103 -16.12 11.98 -0.42
C VAL A 103 -14.74 11.86 0.20
N LYS A 104 -14.66 11.37 1.44
CA LYS A 104 -13.36 11.13 2.11
C LYS A 104 -12.66 9.96 1.40
N PRO A 105 -11.42 10.13 0.89
CA PRO A 105 -10.68 9.02 0.31
C PRO A 105 -10.41 7.97 1.39
N PRO A 106 -10.41 6.67 1.03
CA PRO A 106 -10.22 5.59 1.99
C PRO A 106 -8.89 5.74 2.73
N SER A 107 -8.96 5.70 4.05
CA SER A 107 -7.81 5.93 4.92
C SER A 107 -6.87 4.73 5.03
N LEU A 108 -7.23 3.60 4.43
CA LEU A 108 -6.48 2.35 4.48
C LEU A 108 -6.06 1.93 3.07
N VAL A 109 -4.77 1.63 2.91
CA VAL A 109 -4.22 1.06 1.68
C VAL A 109 -3.47 -0.24 2.00
N PHE A 110 -3.39 -1.12 1.02
CA PHE A 110 -2.80 -2.43 1.11
C PHE A 110 -1.89 -2.67 -0.11
N PHE A 111 -0.68 -3.17 0.14
CA PHE A 111 0.29 -3.48 -0.90
C PHE A 111 0.58 -4.97 -0.97
N GLU A 112 0.64 -5.48 -2.20
CA GLU A 112 0.98 -6.87 -2.49
C GLU A 112 1.84 -6.97 -3.75
N TRP A 113 2.53 -8.10 -3.86
CA TRP A 113 3.29 -8.45 -5.05
C TRP A 113 2.35 -8.85 -6.18
N GLY A 114 2.57 -8.26 -7.36
CA GLY A 114 2.06 -8.76 -8.63
C GLY A 114 3.09 -9.65 -9.33
N SER A 115 2.80 -10.05 -10.57
CA SER A 115 3.69 -10.90 -11.36
C SER A 115 5.04 -10.25 -11.67
N SER A 116 5.07 -8.95 -11.93
CA SER A 116 6.28 -8.19 -12.30
C SER A 116 6.20 -6.72 -11.92
N PHE A 117 5.36 -6.43 -10.93
CA PHE A 117 5.08 -5.10 -10.39
C PHE A 117 4.62 -5.24 -8.94
N LEU A 118 4.60 -4.14 -8.21
CA LEU A 118 3.98 -4.03 -6.90
C LEU A 118 2.69 -3.22 -7.03
N SER A 119 1.62 -3.75 -6.44
CA SER A 119 0.28 -3.19 -6.55
C SER A 119 -0.18 -2.62 -5.22
N GLY A 120 -0.62 -1.37 -5.25
CA GLY A 120 -1.24 -0.66 -4.14
C GLY A 120 -2.73 -0.55 -4.35
N TRP A 121 -3.47 -0.95 -3.33
CA TRP A 121 -4.92 -1.01 -3.33
C TRP A 121 -5.48 -0.17 -2.20
N ARG A 122 -6.49 0.61 -2.49
CA ARG A 122 -7.34 1.24 -1.49
C ARG A 122 -8.33 0.20 -0.98
N VAL A 123 -8.47 0.16 0.34
CA VAL A 123 -9.35 -0.78 1.02
C VAL A 123 -10.51 0.03 1.59
N SER A 124 -11.73 -0.30 1.16
CA SER A 124 -12.95 0.40 1.59
C SER A 124 -14.04 -0.58 2.04
N PRO A 125 -14.91 -0.17 2.96
CA PRO A 125 -16.05 -0.98 3.35
C PRO A 125 -17.05 -1.11 2.20
N SER A 126 -17.67 -2.28 2.07
CA SER A 126 -18.84 -2.46 1.21
C SER A 126 -20.09 -1.84 1.84
N GLN A 127 -21.10 -1.56 1.01
CA GLN A 127 -22.43 -1.20 1.49
C GLN A 127 -23.19 -2.49 1.78
N ASN A 128 -23.54 -2.72 3.05
CA ASN A 128 -24.49 -3.75 3.53
C ASN A 128 -23.94 -5.14 3.91
N ALA A 129 -22.62 -5.36 3.92
CA ALA A 129 -22.04 -6.64 4.36
C ALA A 129 -20.72 -6.45 5.13
N TYR A 130 -20.17 -7.54 5.66
CA TYR A 130 -18.78 -7.57 6.16
C TYR A 130 -17.75 -7.56 5.01
N SER A 131 -18.18 -7.51 3.75
CA SER A 131 -17.29 -7.58 2.60
C SER A 131 -16.47 -6.30 2.45
N VAL A 132 -15.25 -6.47 1.94
CA VAL A 132 -14.25 -5.40 1.78
C VAL A 132 -13.97 -5.22 0.30
N ILE A 133 -14.07 -3.97 -0.17
CA ILE A 133 -13.81 -3.62 -1.56
C ILE A 133 -12.34 -3.21 -1.69
N LYS A 134 -11.69 -3.77 -2.70
CA LYS A 134 -10.30 -3.51 -3.05
C LYS A 134 -10.28 -2.76 -4.38
N SER A 135 -9.92 -1.49 -4.38
CA SER A 135 -9.82 -0.67 -5.60
C SER A 135 -8.36 -0.29 -5.86
N PRO A 136 -7.80 -0.57 -7.04
CA PRO A 136 -6.40 -0.30 -7.29
C PRO A 136 -6.16 1.21 -7.35
N PHE A 137 -4.99 1.67 -6.90
CA PHE A 137 -4.67 3.11 -6.94
C PHE A 137 -3.20 3.42 -7.25
N LEU A 138 -2.26 2.51 -6.97
CA LEU A 138 -0.84 2.74 -7.20
C LEU A 138 -0.20 1.50 -7.81
N TRP A 139 0.61 1.69 -8.85
CA TRP A 139 1.44 0.65 -9.44
C TRP A 139 2.88 1.10 -9.42
N ILE A 140 3.76 0.19 -9.02
CA ILE A 140 5.20 0.40 -8.93
C ILE A 140 5.89 -0.70 -9.72
N SER A 141 6.67 -0.35 -10.72
CA SER A 141 7.40 -1.29 -11.57
C SER A 141 8.79 -0.79 -11.93
N ILE A 142 9.54 -1.61 -12.66
CA ILE A 142 10.88 -1.29 -13.17
C ILE A 142 10.80 -1.33 -14.70
N SER A 143 11.28 -0.28 -15.37
CA SER A 143 11.38 -0.22 -16.82
C SER A 143 12.47 -1.17 -17.34
N PRO A 144 12.49 -1.50 -18.64
CA PRO A 144 13.60 -2.27 -19.24
C PRO A 144 14.97 -1.62 -19.05
N GLU A 145 15.02 -0.29 -18.96
CA GLU A 145 16.24 0.50 -18.71
C GLU A 145 16.67 0.48 -17.23
N GLY A 146 15.88 -0.15 -16.35
CA GLY A 146 16.14 -0.19 -14.92
C GLY A 146 15.65 1.03 -14.14
N GLU A 147 14.87 1.92 -14.76
CA GLU A 147 14.26 3.07 -14.07
C GLU A 147 13.02 2.62 -13.27
N ILE A 148 12.79 3.22 -12.10
CA ILE A 148 11.56 2.98 -11.33
C ILE A 148 10.43 3.78 -11.96
N VAL A 149 9.32 3.11 -12.26
CA VAL A 149 8.14 3.71 -12.87
C VAL A 149 6.97 3.54 -11.90
N ASN A 150 6.32 4.65 -11.52
CA ASN A 150 5.14 4.61 -10.67
C ASN A 150 3.98 5.39 -11.28
N TYR A 151 2.80 4.82 -11.12
CA TYR A 151 1.56 5.28 -11.74
C TYR A 151 0.45 5.30 -10.70
N LEU A 152 -0.33 6.37 -10.65
CA LEU A 152 -1.43 6.54 -9.72
C LEU A 152 -2.76 6.75 -10.45
N ASP A 153 -3.78 5.98 -10.08
CA ASP A 153 -5.17 6.20 -10.47
C ASP A 153 -5.88 7.00 -9.36
N PRO A 154 -6.19 8.29 -9.59
CA PRO A 154 -6.79 9.13 -8.57
C PRO A 154 -8.21 8.67 -8.19
N GLU A 155 -8.98 8.10 -9.11
CA GLU A 155 -10.39 7.74 -8.90
C GLU A 155 -10.58 6.26 -8.57
N GLY A 156 -9.61 5.39 -8.88
CA GLY A 156 -9.65 3.96 -8.59
C GLY A 156 -10.83 3.24 -9.25
N GLN A 157 -11.40 3.83 -10.31
CA GLN A 157 -12.57 3.31 -11.03
C GLN A 157 -12.20 2.27 -12.08
N ASN A 158 -10.91 2.15 -12.43
CA ASN A 158 -10.44 1.22 -13.44
C ASN A 158 -10.29 -0.20 -12.86
N LYS A 159 -11.44 -0.85 -12.65
CA LYS A 159 -11.50 -2.15 -11.99
C LYS A 159 -10.90 -3.30 -12.79
N ASN A 160 -10.83 -3.22 -14.14
CA ASN A 160 -10.62 -4.43 -14.97
C ASN A 160 -9.63 -4.33 -16.15
N THR A 161 -8.80 -3.29 -16.30
CA THR A 161 -8.03 -3.10 -17.57
C THR A 161 -6.51 -2.98 -17.47
N LEU A 162 -5.89 -3.28 -16.33
CA LEU A 162 -4.43 -3.11 -16.18
C LEU A 162 -3.62 -4.41 -16.25
N PHE A 163 -4.25 -5.52 -16.59
CA PHE A 163 -3.59 -6.81 -16.76
C PHE A 163 -3.27 -7.07 -18.24
N GLY A 164 -2.30 -6.31 -18.75
CA GLY A 164 -1.79 -6.44 -20.11
C GLY A 164 -0.43 -5.77 -20.23
N GLU A 165 0.61 -6.48 -19.79
CA GLU A 165 1.98 -6.44 -20.32
C GLU A 165 2.36 -5.13 -21.04
N LEU A 166 2.68 -4.07 -20.28
CA LEU A 166 3.31 -2.82 -20.79
C LEU A 166 2.74 -2.31 -22.14
N GLY A 167 1.45 -2.50 -22.38
CA GLY A 167 0.73 -1.91 -23.51
C GLY A 167 0.30 -0.53 -23.10
N TYR A 168 0.76 0.49 -23.82
CA TYR A 168 0.30 1.86 -23.75
C TYR A 168 -1.24 1.90 -23.75
N LEU A 169 -1.85 1.92 -22.57
CA LEU A 169 -3.28 2.09 -22.43
C LEU A 169 -3.55 3.54 -22.06
N ASP A 170 -4.33 4.15 -22.93
CA ASP A 170 -4.99 5.44 -22.88
C ASP A 170 -5.84 5.55 -21.61
N MET A 171 -5.18 5.80 -20.48
CA MET A 171 -5.79 5.86 -19.15
C MET A 171 -5.35 7.16 -18.48
N ASP A 172 -6.28 7.81 -17.75
CA ASP A 172 -6.06 9.03 -16.94
C ASP A 172 -5.20 8.75 -15.69
N VAL A 173 -4.03 8.13 -15.90
CA VAL A 173 -3.11 7.69 -14.85
C VAL A 173 -1.97 8.70 -14.74
N VAL A 174 -1.70 9.12 -13.51
CA VAL A 174 -0.74 10.17 -13.19
C VAL A 174 0.61 9.55 -12.82
N PRO A 175 1.73 9.93 -13.45
CA PRO A 175 3.05 9.49 -13.01
C PRO A 175 3.39 10.10 -11.65
N VAL A 176 3.85 9.29 -10.71
CA VAL A 176 4.13 9.72 -9.33
C VAL A 176 5.52 9.29 -8.85
N ASN A 177 6.03 10.00 -7.85
CA ASN A 177 7.19 9.59 -7.06
C ASN A 177 6.73 9.02 -5.72
N VAL A 178 7.34 7.91 -5.32
CA VAL A 178 7.13 7.28 -4.01
C VAL A 178 8.40 7.46 -3.19
N ASN A 179 8.32 8.35 -2.20
CA ASN A 179 9.45 8.72 -1.35
C ASN A 179 9.31 8.06 0.02
N PHE A 180 10.36 7.35 0.46
CA PHE A 180 10.39 6.69 1.75
C PHE A 180 11.03 7.60 2.80
N ILE A 181 10.35 7.76 3.94
CA ILE A 181 10.79 8.53 5.10
C ILE A 181 11.03 7.52 6.23
N GLY A 182 12.22 6.95 6.28
CA GLY A 182 12.51 5.80 7.14
C GLY A 182 11.70 4.55 6.73
N ASP A 183 11.46 3.65 7.69
CA ASP A 183 10.86 2.34 7.42
C ASP A 183 9.34 2.29 7.65
N SER A 184 8.76 3.30 8.29
CA SER A 184 7.34 3.29 8.68
C SER A 184 6.52 4.38 8.03
N HIS A 185 7.10 5.17 7.11
CA HIS A 185 6.43 6.30 6.46
C HIS A 185 6.85 6.40 5.00
N PHE A 186 5.88 6.57 4.10
CA PHE A 186 6.15 7.00 2.73
C PHE A 186 5.22 8.14 2.32
N SER A 187 5.63 8.89 1.30
CA SER A 187 4.81 9.91 0.65
C SER A 187 4.71 9.66 -0.85
N VAL A 188 3.56 9.97 -1.42
CA VAL A 188 3.30 9.94 -2.85
C VAL A 188 3.13 11.37 -3.34
N GLU A 189 3.85 11.74 -4.39
CA GLU A 189 3.78 13.07 -5.01
C GLU A 189 3.76 12.96 -6.54
N GLU A 190 3.14 13.93 -7.20
CA GLU A 190 3.09 13.97 -8.66
C GLU A 190 4.47 14.21 -9.28
N ASN A 191 4.83 13.41 -10.30
CA ASN A 191 6.10 13.55 -11.00
C ASN A 191 6.00 14.57 -12.13
N VAL A 192 6.30 15.84 -11.81
CA VAL A 192 6.26 16.97 -12.75
C VAL A 192 7.28 16.83 -13.91
N ASN A 193 8.32 16.02 -13.76
CA ASN A 193 9.35 15.84 -14.80
C ASN A 193 8.91 14.93 -15.95
N PHE A 194 7.87 14.11 -15.74
CA PHE A 194 7.37 13.18 -16.76
C PHE A 194 6.65 13.90 -17.91
N ASP A 195 5.93 14.98 -17.61
CA ASP A 195 5.26 15.84 -18.61
C ASP A 195 6.26 16.53 -19.56
N CYS A 196 7.47 16.83 -19.08
CA CYS A 196 8.55 17.34 -19.92
C CYS A 196 9.09 16.28 -20.90
N ARG A 197 9.15 15.00 -20.51
CA ARG A 197 9.61 13.91 -21.42
C ARG A 197 8.57 13.61 -22.50
N ARG A 198 7.28 13.61 -22.17
CA ARG A 198 6.18 13.41 -23.15
C ARG A 198 6.12 14.51 -24.21
N SER A 199 6.46 15.73 -23.83
CA SER A 199 6.54 16.89 -24.74
C SER A 199 7.74 16.81 -25.70
N LEU A 200 8.78 16.05 -25.35
CA LEU A 200 9.97 15.85 -26.20
C LEU A 200 9.86 14.58 -27.07
N SER A 201 9.05 13.59 -26.67
CA SER A 201 8.86 12.34 -27.42
C SER A 201 7.80 12.42 -28.53
N SER A 202 7.18 13.58 -28.74
CA SER A 202 6.36 13.88 -29.93
C SER A 202 7.20 14.44 -31.09
N GLY A 203 8.49 14.13 -31.13
CA GLY A 203 9.38 14.43 -32.26
C GLY A 203 9.28 13.31 -33.30
N ASN A 204 8.70 13.63 -34.46
CA ASN A 204 8.62 12.74 -35.61
C ASN A 204 9.98 12.10 -35.93
N LEU A 205 9.98 10.77 -35.98
CA LEU A 205 11.03 9.94 -36.53
C LEU A 205 11.23 10.23 -38.01
N LYS A 206 12.45 10.62 -38.42
CA LYS A 206 13.09 10.03 -39.60
C LYS A 206 14.61 10.26 -39.61
N GLY A 207 15.31 9.20 -39.22
CA GLY A 207 16.46 8.62 -39.93
C GLY A 207 17.78 9.40 -39.97
N GLU A 208 18.76 8.86 -39.23
CA GLU A 208 20.22 8.97 -39.37
C GLU A 208 20.68 8.79 -40.85
N ASP A 209 21.87 9.20 -41.31
CA ASP A 209 23.19 8.98 -40.74
C ASP A 209 24.31 9.65 -41.59
N ASN A 210 25.46 9.91 -40.97
CA ASN A 210 26.83 10.03 -41.51
C ASN A 210 27.24 11.10 -42.56
N GLY A 211 28.18 11.95 -42.14
CA GLY A 211 29.56 11.91 -42.66
C GLY A 211 29.92 12.65 -43.96
N GLU A 212 30.61 13.78 -43.79
CA GLU A 212 31.79 14.23 -44.57
C GLU A 212 31.65 14.60 -46.07
N ASP A 213 31.82 15.91 -46.32
CA ASP A 213 32.58 16.57 -47.41
C ASP A 213 32.17 16.52 -48.92
N ILE A 214 32.17 17.75 -49.48
CA ILE A 214 32.50 18.19 -50.86
C ILE A 214 31.42 18.16 -51.97
N VAL A 215 31.01 19.39 -52.34
CA VAL A 215 30.73 19.98 -53.68
C VAL A 215 30.37 19.05 -54.86
N SER A 216 29.18 19.22 -55.46
CA SER A 216 29.00 19.47 -56.91
C SER A 216 27.53 19.71 -57.29
N VAL A 217 27.40 20.63 -58.24
CA VAL A 217 26.25 21.07 -59.04
C VAL A 217 25.61 19.92 -59.83
N GLU A 218 24.27 19.80 -59.90
CA GLU A 218 23.41 20.14 -61.05
C GLU A 218 22.02 19.43 -61.05
N SER A 219 20.97 20.22 -61.33
CA SER A 219 19.70 19.93 -62.03
C SER A 219 18.79 18.73 -61.68
N GLY A 220 17.52 19.03 -61.34
CA GLY A 220 16.37 18.16 -61.60
C GLY A 220 15.13 18.38 -60.72
N SER A 221 14.13 19.13 -61.23
CA SER A 221 12.72 19.29 -60.77
C SER A 221 12.07 17.96 -60.31
N THR A 222 11.14 17.79 -59.35
CA THR A 222 9.99 18.60 -58.83
C THR A 222 9.43 17.88 -57.58
N GLY A 223 8.97 18.57 -56.53
CA GLY A 223 8.16 17.95 -55.45
C GLY A 223 8.03 18.82 -54.18
N SER A 224 6.79 19.12 -53.79
CA SER A 224 6.35 20.11 -52.77
C SER A 224 6.84 19.88 -51.33
N LEU A 225 7.33 20.93 -50.66
CA LEU A 225 7.83 20.94 -49.29
C LEU A 225 6.85 21.64 -48.30
N PRO A 226 6.42 21.00 -47.19
CA PRO A 226 5.63 21.63 -46.10
C PRO A 226 6.42 22.62 -45.22
N GLU A 227 7.75 22.60 -45.27
CA GLU A 227 8.63 23.39 -44.40
C GLU A 227 8.62 24.90 -44.67
N THR A 228 8.28 25.34 -45.90
CA THR A 228 8.25 26.78 -46.20
C THR A 228 7.05 27.45 -45.54
N PHE A 229 5.93 26.74 -45.35
CA PHE A 229 4.71 27.33 -44.80
C PHE A 229 4.87 27.69 -43.32
N GLU A 230 5.54 26.85 -42.53
CA GLU A 230 5.79 27.10 -41.11
C GLU A 230 6.76 28.26 -40.89
N ILE A 231 7.81 28.36 -41.72
CA ILE A 231 8.77 29.46 -41.68
C ILE A 231 8.06 30.78 -42.03
N TYR A 232 7.26 30.80 -43.10
CA TYR A 232 6.48 31.99 -43.47
C TYR A 232 5.46 32.38 -42.40
N GLN A 233 4.79 31.41 -41.76
CA GLN A 233 3.81 31.67 -40.70
C GLN A 233 4.47 32.15 -39.40
N TYR A 234 5.66 31.66 -39.07
CA TYR A 234 6.48 32.15 -37.96
C TYR A 234 6.86 33.62 -38.12
N TYR A 235 7.30 34.03 -39.31
CA TYR A 235 7.66 35.43 -39.58
C TYR A 235 6.43 36.34 -39.73
N ALA A 236 5.32 35.85 -40.31
CA ALA A 236 4.08 36.61 -40.44
C ALA A 236 3.47 36.99 -39.08
N ASN A 237 3.55 36.09 -38.09
CA ASN A 237 3.03 36.33 -36.74
C ASN A 237 3.87 37.32 -35.92
N ARG A 238 5.15 37.51 -36.26
CA ARG A 238 6.03 38.48 -35.58
C ARG A 238 5.90 39.90 -36.11
N MET A 239 5.47 40.10 -37.35
CA MET A 239 5.35 41.43 -37.95
C MET A 239 3.97 42.09 -37.74
N SER A 240 3.07 41.45 -36.99
CA SER A 240 1.71 41.97 -36.72
C SER A 240 1.68 42.89 -35.49
N PRO A 241 1.08 44.10 -35.57
CA PRO A 241 0.91 45.00 -34.44
C PRO A 241 -0.09 44.41 -33.42
N GLY A 242 0.43 43.65 -32.46
CA GLY A 242 -0.38 42.90 -31.49
C GLY A 242 0.27 41.62 -30.95
N ALA A 243 1.42 41.21 -31.49
CA ALA A 243 2.14 39.98 -31.09
C ALA A 243 2.40 39.90 -29.57
N ASP A 244 2.67 41.01 -28.90
CA ASP A 244 2.86 41.07 -27.44
C ASP A 244 1.60 40.67 -26.64
N ARG A 245 0.40 40.97 -27.16
CA ARG A 245 -0.87 40.55 -26.52
C ARG A 245 -1.14 39.07 -26.76
N ALA A 246 -0.77 38.53 -27.92
CA ALA A 246 -0.90 37.11 -28.23
C ALA A 246 0.05 36.25 -27.39
N ILE A 247 1.33 36.67 -27.26
CA ILE A 247 2.34 35.99 -26.42
C ILE A 247 1.94 36.03 -24.94
N ARG A 248 1.44 37.17 -24.43
CA ARG A 248 0.92 37.24 -23.04
C ARG A 248 -0.31 36.37 -22.83
N ARG A 249 -1.23 36.28 -23.80
CA ARG A 249 -2.40 35.39 -23.73
C ARG A 249 -2.00 33.93 -23.82
N GLN A 250 -1.00 33.58 -24.62
CA GLN A 250 -0.45 32.22 -24.69
C GLN A 250 0.24 31.84 -23.38
N ARG A 251 1.11 32.70 -22.82
CA ARG A 251 1.71 32.48 -21.48
C ARG A 251 0.67 32.42 -20.37
N ARG A 252 -0.44 33.16 -20.47
CA ARG A 252 -1.55 33.08 -19.50
C ARG A 252 -2.33 31.78 -19.66
N ARG A 253 -2.58 31.31 -20.88
CA ARG A 253 -3.19 30.00 -21.17
C ARG A 253 -2.29 28.84 -20.77
N GLU A 254 -0.97 28.97 -20.90
CA GLU A 254 0.02 27.99 -20.42
C GLU A 254 0.09 27.97 -18.89
N LYS A 255 0.03 29.13 -18.22
CA LYS A 255 -0.11 29.22 -16.76
C LYS A 255 -1.46 28.70 -16.25
N GLU A 256 -2.55 28.90 -16.99
CA GLU A 256 -3.87 28.34 -16.68
C GLU A 256 -3.92 26.82 -16.94
N LYS A 257 -3.19 26.30 -17.94
CA LYS A 257 -3.00 24.86 -18.15
C LYS A 257 -2.11 24.22 -17.08
N GLN A 258 -1.04 24.88 -16.64
CA GLN A 258 -0.22 24.49 -15.47
C GLN A 258 -0.95 24.66 -14.14
N GLY A 259 -2.09 25.36 -14.14
CA GLY A 259 -3.02 25.46 -13.02
C GLY A 259 -4.02 24.31 -12.93
N LYS A 260 -3.95 23.30 -13.81
CA LYS A 260 -4.70 22.05 -13.64
C LYS A 260 -4.20 21.36 -12.36
N LYS A 261 -5.00 21.50 -11.30
CA LYS A 261 -5.09 20.71 -10.06
C LYS A 261 -3.82 19.90 -9.75
N ARG A 262 -2.77 20.56 -9.22
CA ARG A 262 -1.61 19.87 -8.62
C ARG A 262 -2.14 18.89 -7.58
N TRP A 263 -1.78 17.61 -7.70
CA TRP A 263 -2.18 16.61 -6.72
C TRP A 263 -1.42 16.86 -5.41
N GLU A 264 -2.14 16.94 -4.29
CA GLU A 264 -1.52 17.18 -2.97
C GLU A 264 -0.76 15.93 -2.52
N THR A 265 0.45 16.12 -1.97
CA THR A 265 1.28 15.03 -1.46
C THR A 265 0.52 14.22 -0.40
N GLU A 266 0.38 12.92 -0.63
CA GLU A 266 -0.28 12.01 0.31
C GLU A 266 0.77 11.28 1.16
N HIS A 267 0.56 11.25 2.48
CA HIS A 267 1.45 10.57 3.42
C HIS A 267 0.79 9.32 4.00
N PHE A 268 1.57 8.25 4.16
CA PHE A 268 1.10 6.96 4.65
C PHE A 268 2.02 6.39 5.73
N LEU A 269 1.43 5.88 6.81
CA LEU A 269 2.12 5.24 7.92
C LEU A 269 1.87 3.74 7.92
N LYS A 270 2.93 2.95 8.14
CA LYS A 270 2.85 1.49 8.15
C LYS A 270 2.05 1.00 9.36
N ILE A 271 1.17 0.04 9.13
CA ILE A 271 0.55 -0.75 10.19
C ILE A 271 1.39 -2.01 10.34
N VAL A 272 2.35 -1.97 11.25
CA VAL A 272 3.29 -3.08 11.50
C VAL A 272 2.56 -4.29 12.05
N ASP A 273 1.79 -4.07 13.12
CA ASP A 273 1.06 -5.14 13.80
C ASP A 273 -0.38 -5.20 13.29
N SER A 274 -0.55 -5.75 12.09
CA SER A 274 -1.87 -5.86 11.45
C SER A 274 -2.66 -7.11 11.85
N SER A 275 -2.02 -8.07 12.53
CA SER A 275 -2.62 -9.36 12.94
C SER A 275 -2.35 -9.64 14.43
N PRO A 276 -3.28 -10.32 15.12
CA PRO A 276 -3.09 -10.68 16.52
C PRO A 276 -2.05 -11.78 16.71
N THR A 277 -1.47 -11.81 17.91
CA THR A 277 -0.49 -12.81 18.34
C THR A 277 -0.97 -13.52 19.60
N LEU A 278 -0.30 -14.61 20.01
CA LEU A 278 -0.67 -15.34 21.23
C LEU A 278 -0.61 -14.45 22.48
N ASP A 279 0.43 -13.62 22.58
CA ASP A 279 0.63 -12.71 23.73
C ASP A 279 -0.24 -11.45 23.63
N ARG A 280 -0.62 -11.05 22.42
CA ARG A 280 -1.42 -9.84 22.15
C ARG A 280 -2.63 -10.20 21.27
N PRO A 281 -3.65 -10.85 21.86
CA PRO A 281 -4.73 -11.47 21.11
C PRO A 281 -5.71 -10.49 20.46
N LEU A 282 -5.79 -9.25 20.95
CA LEU A 282 -6.66 -8.23 20.35
C LEU A 282 -5.92 -7.35 19.34
N GLN A 283 -4.58 -7.47 19.25
CA GLN A 283 -3.77 -6.58 18.43
C GLN A 283 -4.12 -6.79 16.96
N GLY A 284 -4.11 -5.71 16.18
CA GLY A 284 -4.29 -5.84 14.74
C GLY A 284 -5.34 -4.93 14.15
N LEU A 285 -5.60 -5.20 12.87
CA LEU A 285 -6.58 -4.52 12.06
C LEU A 285 -7.84 -5.35 11.95
N TRP A 286 -8.95 -4.75 12.33
CA TRP A 286 -10.25 -5.37 12.49
C TRP A 286 -11.31 -4.61 11.70
N LYS A 287 -12.41 -5.29 11.41
CA LYS A 287 -13.59 -4.69 10.79
C LYS A 287 -14.84 -5.02 11.60
N GLY A 288 -15.72 -4.04 11.76
CA GLY A 288 -16.95 -4.18 12.55
C GLY A 288 -18.06 -3.30 12.02
N ILE A 289 -19.30 -3.71 12.23
CA ILE A 289 -20.48 -2.94 11.82
C ILE A 289 -20.89 -2.07 13.01
N CYS A 290 -20.88 -0.76 12.81
CA CYS A 290 -21.30 0.19 13.84
C CYS A 290 -22.83 0.33 13.88
N GLU A 291 -23.34 1.07 14.87
CA GLU A 291 -24.76 1.35 15.07
C GLU A 291 -25.45 1.94 13.82
N ASP A 292 -24.72 2.75 13.03
CA ASP A 292 -25.20 3.30 11.75
C ASP A 292 -25.33 2.26 10.62
N MET A 293 -25.15 0.97 10.93
CA MET A 293 -25.11 -0.15 9.98
C MET A 293 -24.03 0.01 8.90
N LYS A 294 -22.94 0.72 9.22
CA LYS A 294 -21.78 0.91 8.35
C LYS A 294 -20.63 0.02 8.82
N LEU A 295 -19.98 -0.63 7.87
CA LEU A 295 -18.73 -1.32 8.13
C LEU A 295 -17.61 -0.30 8.31
N GLU A 296 -16.90 -0.38 9.43
CA GLU A 296 -15.77 0.47 9.76
C GLU A 296 -14.53 -0.39 10.06
N PHE A 297 -13.36 0.21 9.90
CA PHE A 297 -12.08 -0.41 10.22
C PHE A 297 -11.53 0.12 11.54
N TYR A 298 -11.08 -0.80 12.37
CA TYR A 298 -10.59 -0.57 13.72
C TYR A 298 -9.15 -1.05 13.82
N LEU A 299 -8.29 -0.25 14.43
CA LEU A 299 -6.92 -0.62 14.74
C LEU A 299 -6.77 -0.71 16.26
N VAL A 300 -6.37 -1.88 16.74
CA VAL A 300 -6.08 -2.13 18.14
C VAL A 300 -4.57 -2.22 18.33
N THR A 301 -4.04 -1.37 19.19
CA THR A 301 -2.62 -1.28 19.50
C THR A 301 -2.37 -1.53 20.97
N TYR A 302 -1.29 -2.25 21.25
CA TYR A 302 -0.75 -2.48 22.58
C TYR A 302 0.43 -1.52 22.75
N ASP A 303 0.33 -0.60 23.69
CA ASP A 303 1.38 0.34 24.04
C ASP A 303 1.82 0.15 25.50
N GLU A 304 2.79 0.95 25.95
CA GLU A 304 3.28 0.92 27.34
C GLU A 304 2.19 1.32 28.36
N PHE A 305 1.12 1.97 27.88
CA PHE A 305 0.02 2.48 28.71
C PHE A 305 -1.21 1.57 28.66
N GLY A 306 -1.16 0.44 27.94
CA GLY A 306 -2.20 -0.57 27.87
C GLY A 306 -2.68 -0.86 26.44
N ILE A 307 -4.00 -1.03 26.27
CA ILE A 307 -4.62 -1.34 24.98
C ILE A 307 -5.49 -0.16 24.58
N SER A 308 -5.36 0.29 23.33
CA SER A 308 -6.29 1.25 22.74
C SER A 308 -6.80 0.78 21.38
N CYS A 309 -8.09 0.98 21.14
CA CYS A 309 -8.76 0.74 19.88
C CYS A 309 -9.19 2.07 19.26
N ARG A 310 -8.93 2.26 17.97
CA ARG A 310 -9.26 3.50 17.25
C ARG A 310 -9.82 3.18 15.88
N ARG A 311 -10.71 4.01 15.36
CA ARG A 311 -11.15 3.91 13.96
C ARG A 311 -10.01 4.37 13.06
N VAL A 312 -9.76 3.66 11.97
CA VAL A 312 -8.66 3.98 11.04
C VAL A 312 -8.85 5.34 10.38
N GLY A 313 -10.10 5.76 10.16
CA GLY A 313 -10.44 7.07 9.59
C GLY A 313 -10.09 8.26 10.49
N ASP A 314 -10.33 8.13 11.80
CA ASP A 314 -10.11 9.20 12.78
C ASP A 314 -8.63 9.57 12.92
N LEU A 315 -7.74 8.61 12.67
CA LEU A 315 -6.29 8.80 12.74
C LEU A 315 -5.72 9.71 11.64
N SER A 316 -6.51 10.02 10.61
CA SER A 316 -6.12 10.92 9.52
C SER A 316 -6.38 12.40 9.85
N GLU A 317 -7.26 12.69 10.81
CA GLU A 317 -7.72 14.04 11.12
C GLU A 317 -7.00 14.61 12.36
N ARG A 318 -6.20 15.67 12.17
CA ARG A 318 -5.46 16.32 13.27
C ARG A 318 -6.37 17.04 14.29
N ARG A 319 -7.70 17.01 14.13
CA ARG A 319 -8.65 17.88 14.87
C ARG A 319 -9.98 17.24 15.33
N SER A 320 -10.31 16.00 14.95
CA SER A 320 -11.38 15.25 15.62
C SER A 320 -10.78 14.44 16.78
N SER A 321 -11.56 14.23 17.83
CA SER A 321 -11.11 13.70 19.11
C SER A 321 -10.15 12.52 18.93
N SER A 322 -8.90 12.67 19.38
CA SER A 322 -7.95 11.56 19.56
C SER A 322 -8.41 10.56 20.63
N ALA A 323 -9.71 10.53 20.93
CA ALA A 323 -10.35 9.63 21.85
C ALA A 323 -10.37 8.24 21.21
N PRO A 324 -10.02 7.21 21.98
CA PRO A 324 -10.10 5.86 21.50
C PRO A 324 -11.58 5.45 21.45
N VAL A 325 -11.92 4.50 20.57
CA VAL A 325 -13.22 3.82 20.62
C VAL A 325 -13.38 3.16 21.98
N PHE A 326 -12.33 2.47 22.41
CA PHE A 326 -12.17 2.00 23.77
C PHE A 326 -10.69 1.91 24.13
N TRP A 327 -10.40 1.94 25.42
CA TRP A 327 -9.06 1.71 25.92
C TRP A 327 -9.08 1.11 27.33
N THR A 328 -7.96 0.52 27.75
CA THR A 328 -7.72 0.09 29.12
C THR A 328 -6.24 0.25 29.45
N SER A 329 -5.94 0.73 30.66
CA SER A 329 -4.57 0.74 31.20
C SER A 329 -4.17 -0.57 31.86
N ASP A 330 -5.15 -1.43 32.17
CA ASP A 330 -4.94 -2.73 32.80
C ASP A 330 -5.56 -3.81 31.91
N PRO A 331 -4.78 -4.36 30.96
CA PRO A 331 -5.27 -5.34 30.00
C PRO A 331 -5.32 -6.75 30.62
N THR A 332 -6.06 -6.92 31.71
CA THR A 332 -6.28 -8.22 32.36
C THR A 332 -7.55 -8.87 31.84
N PHE A 333 -7.42 -10.14 31.44
CA PHE A 333 -8.55 -10.95 31.04
C PHE A 333 -9.07 -11.77 32.23
N VAL A 334 -10.37 -11.71 32.44
CA VAL A 334 -11.10 -12.69 33.24
C VAL A 334 -11.34 -13.91 32.35
N GLU A 335 -10.96 -15.09 32.82
CA GLU A 335 -11.21 -16.35 32.14
C GLU A 335 -12.46 -17.05 32.71
N SER A 336 -13.05 -17.93 31.92
CA SER A 336 -14.18 -18.77 32.36
C SER A 336 -13.77 -19.69 33.54
N PRO A 337 -14.65 -19.93 34.54
CA PRO A 337 -16.05 -19.53 34.64
C PRO A 337 -16.24 -18.05 35.01
N PHE A 338 -17.23 -17.40 34.41
CA PHE A 338 -17.51 -15.99 34.62
C PHE A 338 -18.48 -15.76 35.79
N PRO A 339 -18.45 -14.57 36.43
CA PRO A 339 -19.51 -14.16 37.35
C PRO A 339 -20.88 -14.13 36.66
N THR A 340 -21.93 -14.51 37.38
CA THR A 340 -23.30 -14.55 36.83
C THR A 340 -23.77 -13.19 36.31
N GLU A 341 -23.28 -12.09 36.90
CA GLU A 341 -23.55 -10.75 36.42
C GLU A 341 -22.97 -10.48 35.03
N GLU A 342 -21.74 -10.96 34.75
CA GLU A 342 -21.07 -10.78 33.45
C GLU A 342 -21.69 -11.70 32.38
N GLU A 343 -22.11 -12.91 32.75
CA GLU A 343 -22.87 -13.80 31.86
C GLU A 343 -24.22 -13.17 31.47
N TYR A 344 -24.99 -12.70 32.46
CA TYR A 344 -26.26 -12.01 32.20
C TYR A 344 -26.07 -10.74 31.35
N MET A 345 -25.00 -9.99 31.59
CA MET A 345 -24.69 -8.79 30.81
C MET A 345 -24.37 -9.10 29.34
N TYR A 346 -23.72 -10.23 29.06
CA TYR A 346 -23.48 -10.67 27.69
C TYR A 346 -24.78 -11.16 27.05
N ASP A 347 -25.49 -12.07 27.72
CA ASP A 347 -26.70 -12.74 27.19
C ASP A 347 -27.87 -11.79 26.93
N SER A 348 -27.94 -10.67 27.66
CA SER A 348 -29.00 -9.66 27.50
C SER A 348 -28.77 -8.67 26.35
N ARG A 349 -27.61 -8.71 25.68
CA ARG A 349 -27.25 -7.74 24.63
C ARG A 349 -27.51 -8.26 23.23
N ILE A 350 -27.76 -7.31 22.33
CA ILE A 350 -27.99 -7.61 20.90
C ILE A 350 -26.69 -7.43 20.11
N HIS A 351 -26.28 -8.46 19.38
CA HIS A 351 -25.15 -8.37 18.47
C HIS A 351 -25.54 -7.61 17.19
N ILE A 352 -24.75 -6.59 16.82
CA ILE A 352 -24.99 -5.84 15.58
C ILE A 352 -24.54 -6.69 14.39
N GLN A 353 -25.48 -7.02 13.52
CA GLN A 353 -25.26 -7.84 12.33
C GLN A 353 -25.64 -7.08 11.05
N PRO A 354 -25.02 -7.42 9.89
CA PRO A 354 -25.37 -6.79 8.62
C PRO A 354 -26.80 -7.16 8.21
N PRO A 355 -27.46 -6.32 7.40
CA PRO A 355 -28.81 -6.60 6.89
C PRO A 355 -28.96 -7.95 6.18
N GLU A 356 -27.91 -8.44 5.50
CA GLU A 356 -27.92 -9.76 4.84
C GLU A 356 -28.02 -10.93 5.83
N ALA A 357 -27.43 -10.80 7.03
CA ALA A 357 -27.49 -11.82 8.07
C ALA A 357 -28.82 -11.82 8.84
N ALA A 358 -29.54 -10.68 8.86
CA ALA A 358 -30.83 -10.57 9.52
C ALA A 358 -31.95 -11.42 8.89
N ASN A 359 -31.73 -11.95 7.67
CA ASN A 359 -32.64 -12.87 6.98
C ASN A 359 -32.45 -14.35 7.36
N LEU A 360 -31.41 -14.68 8.14
CA LEU A 360 -31.21 -16.00 8.71
C LEU A 360 -31.69 -15.98 10.17
N ASP A 361 -32.60 -16.89 10.51
CA ASP A 361 -33.33 -16.93 11.78
C ASP A 361 -32.49 -16.59 13.02
N TRP A 362 -32.97 -15.58 13.76
CA TRP A 362 -32.69 -15.07 15.11
C TRP A 362 -32.66 -16.12 16.25
N LYS A 363 -32.45 -17.41 15.96
CA LYS A 363 -32.66 -18.51 16.91
C LYS A 363 -31.49 -19.45 17.15
N PHE A 364 -30.34 -19.24 16.51
CA PHE A 364 -29.15 -20.03 16.83
C PHE A 364 -27.97 -19.09 17.09
N PRO A 365 -27.40 -19.08 18.30
CA PRO A 365 -26.05 -18.57 18.49
C PRO A 365 -25.19 -19.36 17.51
N LEU A 366 -24.58 -18.67 16.55
CA LEU A 366 -23.58 -19.28 15.72
C LEU A 366 -22.52 -19.79 16.72
N GLU A 367 -22.03 -21.03 16.60
CA GLU A 367 -21.00 -21.60 17.52
C GLU A 367 -19.75 -20.70 17.72
N ASN A 368 -19.65 -19.64 16.92
CA ASN A 368 -18.68 -18.56 16.94
C ASN A 368 -18.79 -17.56 18.10
N ASP A 369 -19.89 -17.54 18.86
CA ASP A 369 -20.15 -16.50 19.86
C ASP A 369 -19.80 -16.92 21.30
N VAL A 370 -19.20 -18.11 21.48
CA VAL A 370 -18.83 -18.58 22.82
C VAL A 370 -17.69 -17.72 23.38
N VAL A 371 -18.01 -16.93 24.41
CA VAL A 371 -17.06 -16.10 25.14
C VAL A 371 -16.04 -16.99 25.86
N SER A 372 -14.77 -16.73 25.61
CA SER A 372 -13.63 -17.40 26.23
C SER A 372 -13.03 -16.54 27.35
N ARG A 373 -12.94 -15.23 27.12
CA ARG A 373 -12.34 -14.25 28.06
C ARG A 373 -13.06 -12.92 28.02
N ILE A 374 -13.09 -12.20 29.14
CA ILE A 374 -13.71 -10.88 29.28
C ILE A 374 -12.66 -9.88 29.76
N MET A 375 -12.63 -8.68 29.19
CA MET A 375 -11.74 -7.59 29.60
C MET A 375 -12.52 -6.30 29.83
N TYR A 376 -12.18 -5.59 30.90
CA TYR A 376 -12.77 -4.30 31.26
C TYR A 376 -12.16 -3.17 30.43
N ILE A 377 -12.99 -2.28 29.90
CA ILE A 377 -12.57 -1.17 29.05
C ILE A 377 -13.31 0.13 29.39
N ASN A 378 -12.76 1.26 28.92
CA ASN A 378 -13.33 2.59 29.05
C ASN A 378 -13.41 3.32 27.70
N SER A 379 -14.36 4.26 27.56
CA SER A 379 -14.61 4.99 26.31
C SER A 379 -13.85 6.32 26.15
N SER A 380 -13.06 6.79 27.12
CA SER A 380 -12.27 8.04 27.02
C SER A 380 -11.03 8.04 27.92
N TYR A 381 -9.93 8.64 27.44
CA TYR A 381 -8.69 8.87 28.21
C TYR A 381 -8.86 9.85 29.38
N ASP A 382 -9.92 10.65 29.40
CA ASP A 382 -10.16 11.72 30.39
C ASP A 382 -10.27 11.21 31.84
N LEU A 383 -10.25 9.90 32.05
CA LEU A 383 -10.29 9.27 33.37
C LEU A 383 -8.92 9.18 34.06
N VAL A 384 -7.77 9.39 33.37
CA VAL A 384 -6.45 9.01 33.93
C VAL A 384 -5.34 10.06 33.77
N ILE A 385 -5.61 11.27 33.26
CA ILE A 385 -4.63 12.38 33.45
C ILE A 385 -4.73 12.83 34.92
N LEU A 386 -3.87 12.27 35.78
CA LEU A 386 -3.60 12.74 37.13
C LEU A 386 -3.24 14.25 37.06
N GLY A 387 -4.21 15.12 37.34
CA GLY A 387 -4.00 16.57 37.34
C GLY A 387 -5.23 17.43 36.99
N VAL A 388 -6.33 16.86 36.50
CA VAL A 388 -7.58 17.60 36.30
C VAL A 388 -8.64 17.11 37.29
N GLU A 389 -8.52 17.58 38.54
CA GLU A 389 -9.62 17.51 39.51
C GLU A 389 -10.81 18.32 38.97
N GLY A 390 -11.87 17.66 38.50
CA GLY A 390 -13.11 18.42 38.21
C GLY A 390 -14.19 17.79 37.34
N ALA A 391 -13.99 16.67 36.66
CA ALA A 391 -15.06 16.06 35.84
C ALA A 391 -15.48 14.70 36.43
N SER A 392 -16.41 14.70 37.38
CA SER A 392 -17.10 13.49 37.83
C SER A 392 -18.01 12.97 36.71
N VAL A 393 -17.44 12.29 35.71
CA VAL A 393 -18.22 11.61 34.69
C VAL A 393 -18.74 10.30 35.28
N ASN A 394 -20.05 10.09 35.21
CA ASN A 394 -20.73 8.93 35.78
C ASN A 394 -20.12 7.62 35.20
N PRO A 395 -19.59 6.68 36.04
CA PRO A 395 -18.89 5.48 35.57
C PRO A 395 -19.70 4.65 34.57
N TRP A 396 -21.02 4.57 34.79
CA TRP A 396 -22.01 3.93 33.92
C TRP A 396 -22.03 4.43 32.47
N ARG A 397 -21.50 5.63 32.19
CA ARG A 397 -21.49 6.23 30.85
C ARG A 397 -20.23 5.92 30.04
N VAL A 398 -19.18 5.41 30.68
CA VAL A 398 -17.83 5.28 30.11
C VAL A 398 -17.30 3.85 30.19
N GLU A 399 -17.78 3.06 31.15
CA GLU A 399 -17.37 1.67 31.35
C GLU A 399 -17.97 0.73 30.30
N GLY A 400 -17.18 -0.25 29.84
CA GLY A 400 -17.58 -1.29 28.91
C GLY A 400 -16.82 -2.59 29.08
N ARG A 401 -17.09 -3.53 28.18
CA ARG A 401 -16.47 -4.86 28.12
C ARG A 401 -15.98 -5.16 26.71
N VAL A 402 -14.90 -5.92 26.65
CA VAL A 402 -14.48 -6.67 25.47
C VAL A 402 -14.70 -8.14 25.76
N TRP A 403 -15.49 -8.81 24.92
CA TRP A 403 -15.72 -10.25 24.98
C TRP A 403 -14.91 -10.92 23.89
N GLN A 404 -13.86 -11.64 24.29
CA GLN A 404 -13.06 -12.44 23.35
C GLN A 404 -13.72 -13.80 23.14
N TYR A 405 -13.97 -14.16 21.89
CA TYR A 405 -14.57 -15.42 21.50
C TYR A 405 -13.53 -16.52 21.28
N ARG A 406 -13.97 -17.79 21.34
CA ARG A 406 -13.09 -18.95 21.15
C ARG A 406 -12.42 -19.02 19.77
N ASN A 407 -13.03 -18.44 18.74
CA ASN A 407 -12.49 -18.40 17.39
C ASN A 407 -11.36 -17.36 17.20
N GLY A 408 -11.04 -16.57 18.23
CA GLY A 408 -10.01 -15.53 18.21
C GLY A 408 -10.51 -14.15 17.80
N THR A 409 -11.77 -13.98 17.41
CA THR A 409 -12.40 -12.67 17.23
C THR A 409 -12.95 -12.14 18.56
N PHE A 410 -13.46 -10.92 18.57
CA PHE A 410 -14.01 -10.34 19.80
C PHE A 410 -15.11 -9.32 19.52
N GLY A 411 -15.99 -9.12 20.49
CA GLY A 411 -16.96 -8.03 20.50
C GLY A 411 -16.62 -7.01 21.57
N TYR A 412 -17.09 -5.78 21.41
CA TYR A 412 -17.04 -4.78 22.47
C TYR A 412 -18.39 -4.09 22.64
N GLY A 413 -18.64 -3.59 23.84
CA GLY A 413 -19.87 -2.85 24.17
C GLY A 413 -19.76 -2.09 25.48
N PHE A 414 -20.48 -0.98 25.59
CA PHE A 414 -20.50 -0.17 26.81
C PHE A 414 -21.74 -0.45 27.65
N LEU A 415 -21.67 -0.23 28.96
CA LEU A 415 -22.77 -0.50 29.89
C LEU A 415 -24.05 0.28 29.55
N ARG A 416 -23.90 1.49 28.99
CA ARG A 416 -25.02 2.33 28.53
C ARG A 416 -25.72 1.81 27.27
N ASP A 417 -25.01 1.02 26.46
CA ASP A 417 -25.49 0.54 25.16
C ASP A 417 -26.09 -0.86 25.34
N HIS A 418 -27.16 -1.17 24.61
CA HIS A 418 -27.81 -2.49 24.66
C HIS A 418 -27.30 -3.46 23.58
N PHE A 419 -26.21 -3.09 22.92
CA PHE A 419 -25.66 -3.84 21.79
C PHE A 419 -24.17 -4.19 21.97
N ILE A 420 -23.72 -5.12 21.14
CA ILE A 420 -22.32 -5.52 20.99
C ILE A 420 -21.90 -5.30 19.53
N VAL A 421 -20.76 -4.66 19.33
CA VAL A 421 -20.13 -4.55 18.02
C VAL A 421 -19.11 -5.66 17.88
N ASP A 422 -19.40 -6.63 17.02
CA ASP A 422 -18.50 -7.74 16.72
C ASP A 422 -17.42 -7.33 15.72
N LEU A 423 -16.17 -7.52 16.12
CA LEU A 423 -14.99 -7.24 15.32
C LEU A 423 -14.41 -8.52 14.75
N LYS A 424 -14.32 -8.57 13.41
CA LYS A 424 -13.76 -9.68 12.64
C LYS A 424 -12.42 -9.29 12.03
N HIS A 425 -11.58 -10.27 11.73
CA HIS A 425 -10.32 -10.03 11.05
C HIS A 425 -10.55 -9.39 9.67
N ILE A 426 -9.77 -8.37 9.33
CA ILE A 426 -9.77 -7.82 7.97
C ILE A 426 -8.95 -8.67 7.01
N ALA A 427 -7.91 -9.34 7.52
CA ALA A 427 -6.96 -10.13 6.78
C ALA A 427 -6.47 -11.32 7.61
N LYS A 428 -6.08 -12.40 6.93
CA LYS A 428 -5.45 -13.58 7.53
C LYS A 428 -4.29 -14.00 6.65
N ASN A 429 -3.13 -14.25 7.26
CA ASN A 429 -1.90 -14.64 6.56
C ASN A 429 -1.48 -13.64 5.45
N GLY A 430 -1.74 -12.35 5.64
CA GLY A 430 -1.42 -11.31 4.65
C GLY A 430 -2.40 -11.21 3.48
N CYS A 431 -3.47 -12.01 3.45
CA CYS A 431 -4.54 -11.90 2.46
C CYS A 431 -5.77 -11.23 3.07
N LEU A 432 -6.35 -10.28 2.36
CA LEU A 432 -7.62 -9.65 2.71
C LEU A 432 -8.77 -10.67 2.69
N LEU A 433 -9.63 -10.63 3.70
CA LEU A 433 -10.80 -11.50 3.84
C LEU A 433 -12.08 -10.83 3.31
N ASP A 434 -13.04 -11.67 2.90
CA ASP A 434 -14.37 -11.25 2.41
C ASP A 434 -14.29 -10.22 1.28
N ILE A 435 -13.31 -10.36 0.38
CA ILE A 435 -13.34 -9.66 -0.89
C ILE A 435 -14.49 -10.27 -1.70
N PRO A 436 -15.44 -9.48 -2.22
CA PRO A 436 -16.47 -10.01 -3.09
C PRO A 436 -15.78 -10.71 -4.26
N VAL A 437 -16.12 -11.99 -4.47
CA VAL A 437 -15.72 -12.70 -5.68
C VAL A 437 -16.50 -12.02 -6.80
N ASP A 438 -15.85 -11.11 -7.54
CA ASP A 438 -16.45 -10.58 -8.74
C ASP A 438 -16.73 -11.76 -9.70
N LEU A 439 -18.00 -11.84 -10.14
CA LEU A 439 -18.53 -12.73 -11.17
C LEU A 439 -17.95 -12.40 -12.55
#